data_AF-A0A2V8M838-F1
#
_entry.id   AF-A0A2V8M838-F1
#
_cell.length_a   1.000
_cell.length_b   1.000
_cell.length_c   1.000
_cell.angle_alpha   90.00
_cell.angle_beta   90.00
_cell.angle_gamma   90.00
#
_symmetry.space_group_name_H-M   'P 1'
#
loop_
_entity.id
_entity.type
_entity.pdbx_description
1 polymer ?
#
loop_
_entity_poly.entity_id
_entity_poly.type
_entity_poly.pdbx_seq_one_letter_code
_entity_poly.pdbx_strand_id
1 'polypeptide(L)'
;MKLGALLRLRCPICGKGKLFHGYFDSPVRCPSCGYFFMRESGYFLPHVAIGYAFTVLAALGSWPVLYYVVGIRSAAVTLSIMVAVALIFGVWFVRYSKVLWLALDLTLNPPQAEDFEPRGRRE
;
A
#
# COMPACT_ATOMS: atom_id res chain seq x y z
N MET A 1 -7.62 6.15 16.35
CA MET A 1 -6.99 6.27 15.02
C MET A 1 -7.83 7.19 14.13
N LYS A 2 -7.21 7.96 13.22
CA LYS A 2 -7.90 8.83 12.25
C LYS A 2 -7.85 8.21 10.86
N LEU A 3 -8.85 7.40 10.50
CA LEU A 3 -8.90 6.74 9.19
C LEU A 3 -8.86 7.74 8.00
N GLY A 4 -9.49 8.90 8.13
CA GLY A 4 -9.43 9.96 7.11
C GLY A 4 -8.04 10.59 6.91
N ALA A 5 -7.06 10.30 7.78
CA ALA A 5 -5.67 10.67 7.56
C ALA A 5 -4.96 9.73 6.58
N LEU A 6 -5.33 8.44 6.56
CA LEU A 6 -4.77 7.43 5.65
C LEU A 6 -5.09 7.74 4.19
N LEU A 7 -6.33 8.18 3.92
CA LEU A 7 -6.75 8.65 2.59
C LEU A 7 -5.92 9.84 2.08
N ARG A 8 -5.33 10.62 2.99
CA ARG A 8 -4.46 11.76 2.68
C ARG A 8 -2.97 11.41 2.77
N LEU A 9 -2.62 10.13 2.87
CA LEU A 9 -1.24 9.65 3.03
C LEU A 9 -0.54 10.31 4.24
N ARG A 10 -1.30 10.51 5.32
CA ARG A 10 -0.84 11.07 6.60
C ARG A 10 -0.87 10.00 7.69
N CYS A 11 -0.10 10.26 8.74
CA CYS A 11 -0.04 9.40 9.93
C CYS A 11 -1.45 9.14 10.50
N PRO A 12 -1.89 7.88 10.65
CA PRO A 12 -3.20 7.52 11.22
C PRO A 12 -3.33 7.84 12.71
N ILE A 13 -2.20 8.06 13.42
CA ILE A 13 -2.19 8.35 14.85
C ILE A 13 -2.45 9.84 15.08
N CYS A 14 -1.54 10.71 14.62
CA CYS A 14 -1.66 12.16 14.85
C CYS A 14 -2.48 12.90 13.78
N GLY A 15 -2.53 12.38 12.55
CA GLY A 15 -3.18 13.00 11.39
C GLY A 15 -2.38 14.08 10.68
N LYS A 16 -1.15 14.40 11.14
CA LYS A 16 -0.35 15.55 10.65
C LYS A 16 0.87 15.13 9.81
N GLY A 17 1.67 14.19 10.31
CA GLY A 17 2.92 13.77 9.65
C GLY A 17 2.67 13.11 8.29
N LYS A 18 3.50 13.42 7.29
CA LYS A 18 3.48 12.71 6.00
C LYS A 18 4.00 11.29 6.21
N LEU A 19 3.35 10.31 5.56
CA LEU A 19 3.76 8.91 5.66
C LEU A 19 4.91 8.57 4.71
N PHE A 20 4.96 9.23 3.54
CA PHE A 20 5.95 8.98 2.50
C PHE A 20 6.66 10.27 2.12
N HIS A 21 7.99 10.21 1.98
CA HIS A 21 8.78 11.28 1.37
C HIS A 21 9.06 10.99 -0.11
N GLY A 22 9.27 9.72 -0.47
CA GLY A 22 9.45 9.23 -1.84
C GLY A 22 8.31 8.37 -2.36
N TYR A 23 8.40 7.89 -3.62
CA TYR A 23 7.37 7.01 -4.19
C TYR A 23 7.39 5.59 -3.64
N PHE A 24 8.58 4.99 -3.66
CA PHE A 24 8.82 3.64 -3.16
C PHE A 24 9.26 3.60 -1.69
N ASP A 25 9.24 4.75 -1.04
CA ASP A 25 9.69 4.94 0.33
C ASP A 25 8.84 4.13 1.33
N SER A 26 9.46 3.74 2.44
CA SER A 26 8.82 2.98 3.51
C SER A 26 8.86 3.80 4.80
N PRO A 27 7.69 4.15 5.38
CA PRO A 27 7.63 4.97 6.57
C PRO A 27 8.37 4.28 7.72
N VAL A 28 9.34 4.99 8.32
CA VAL A 28 10.05 4.50 9.50
C VAL A 28 9.48 5.10 10.77
N ARG A 29 9.43 6.45 10.83
CA ARG A 29 8.95 7.19 12.00
C ARG A 29 8.14 8.40 11.58
N CYS A 30 7.09 8.72 12.34
CA CYS A 30 6.31 9.93 12.10
C CYS A 30 7.07 11.18 12.57
N PRO A 31 7.27 12.20 11.71
CA PRO A 31 7.99 13.42 12.10
C PRO A 31 7.23 14.32 13.07
N SER A 32 5.92 14.10 13.28
CA SER A 32 5.09 14.96 14.13
C SER A 32 4.79 14.37 15.51
N CYS A 33 4.62 13.05 15.62
CA CYS A 33 4.28 12.41 16.90
C CYS A 33 5.28 11.33 17.33
N GLY A 34 6.35 11.11 16.56
CA GLY A 34 7.40 10.17 16.92
C GLY A 34 7.04 8.68 16.79
N TYR A 35 5.82 8.34 16.38
CA TYR A 35 5.36 6.95 16.23
C TYR A 35 6.27 6.16 15.27
N PHE A 36 6.79 5.03 15.73
CA PHE A 36 7.66 4.16 14.97
C PHE A 36 6.84 3.11 14.21
N PHE A 37 6.79 3.23 12.88
CA PHE A 37 6.00 2.35 12.01
C PHE A 37 6.66 1.00 11.76
N MET A 38 8.00 0.95 11.79
CA MET A 38 8.76 -0.27 11.49
C MET A 38 8.96 -1.12 12.75
N ARG A 39 7.86 -1.63 13.33
CA ARG A 39 7.89 -2.36 14.62
C ARG A 39 8.86 -3.54 14.62
N GLU A 40 8.96 -4.23 13.49
CA GLU A 40 9.84 -5.37 13.24
C GLU A 40 10.60 -5.22 11.91
N SER A 41 11.73 -5.94 11.77
CA SER A 41 12.42 -6.03 10.50
C SER A 41 11.51 -6.70 9.48
N GLY A 42 11.37 -6.07 8.30
CA GLY A 42 10.41 -6.58 7.32
C GLY A 42 8.94 -6.33 7.65
N TYR A 43 8.59 -5.45 8.61
CA TYR A 43 7.19 -5.12 8.93
C TYR A 43 6.32 -4.82 7.71
N PHE A 44 6.89 -4.16 6.69
CA PHE A 44 6.12 -3.86 5.49
C PHE A 44 5.94 -5.07 4.59
N LEU A 45 6.71 -6.15 4.65
CA LEU A 45 6.69 -7.27 3.69
C LEU A 45 5.27 -7.73 3.25
N PRO A 46 4.26 -7.83 4.15
CA PRO A 46 2.89 -8.21 3.76
C PRO A 46 2.20 -7.24 2.79
N HIS A 47 2.65 -5.99 2.68
CA HIS A 47 2.17 -5.05 1.65
C HIS A 47 2.40 -5.56 0.22
N VAL A 48 3.41 -6.41 0.00
CA VAL A 48 3.65 -6.99 -1.34
C VAL A 48 2.52 -7.94 -1.70
N ALA A 49 2.08 -8.78 -0.76
CA ALA A 49 0.98 -9.72 -0.97
C ALA A 49 -0.35 -8.99 -1.25
N ILE A 50 -0.66 -7.93 -0.49
CA ILE A 50 -1.83 -7.09 -0.73
C ILE A 50 -1.73 -6.45 -2.12
N GLY A 51 -0.59 -5.84 -2.45
CA GLY A 51 -0.39 -5.16 -3.73
C GLY A 51 -0.54 -6.12 -4.91
N TYR A 52 0.02 -7.32 -4.77
CA TYR A 52 -0.09 -8.39 -5.75
C TYR A 52 -1.55 -8.82 -5.96
N ALA A 53 -2.30 -9.09 -4.88
CA ALA A 53 -3.70 -9.49 -4.96
C ALA A 53 -4.55 -8.47 -5.75
N PHE A 54 -4.44 -7.18 -5.41
CA PHE A 54 -5.17 -6.12 -6.11
C PHE A 54 -4.71 -5.95 -7.57
N THR A 55 -3.41 -6.12 -7.83
CA THR A 55 -2.87 -6.03 -9.20
C THR A 55 -3.39 -7.16 -10.08
N VAL A 56 -3.44 -8.39 -9.56
CA VAL A 56 -4.00 -9.54 -10.26
C VAL A 56 -5.49 -9.35 -10.51
N LEU A 57 -6.24 -8.87 -9.51
CA LEU A 57 -7.66 -8.56 -9.67
C LEU A 57 -7.90 -7.48 -10.72
N ALA A 58 -7.08 -6.43 -10.78
CA ALA A 58 -7.17 -5.38 -11.79
C ALA A 58 -6.87 -5.94 -13.20
N ALA A 59 -5.82 -6.76 -13.34
CA ALA A 59 -5.44 -7.33 -14.62
C ALA A 59 -6.50 -8.33 -15.12
N LEU A 60 -6.93 -9.29 -14.29
CA LEU A 60 -7.99 -10.24 -14.63
C LEU A 60 -9.33 -9.54 -14.86
N GLY A 61 -9.64 -8.53 -14.05
CA GLY A 61 -10.84 -7.72 -14.19
C GLY A 61 -10.90 -6.87 -15.46
N SER A 62 -9.74 -6.57 -16.08
CA SER A 62 -9.70 -5.89 -17.37
C SER A 62 -10.17 -6.78 -18.53
N TRP A 63 -9.99 -8.11 -18.44
CA TRP A 63 -10.37 -9.05 -19.50
C TRP A 63 -11.86 -8.94 -19.91
N PRO A 64 -12.84 -9.06 -19.00
CA PRO A 64 -14.24 -8.94 -19.38
C PRO A 64 -14.58 -7.54 -19.93
N VAL A 65 -13.93 -6.49 -19.44
CA VAL A 65 -14.13 -5.12 -19.96
C VAL A 65 -13.64 -5.03 -21.41
N LEU A 66 -12.44 -5.54 -21.69
CA LEU A 66 -11.88 -5.54 -23.04
C LEU A 66 -12.72 -6.38 -24.01
N TYR A 67 -13.24 -7.52 -23.54
CA TYR A 67 -14.01 -8.44 -24.35
C TYR A 67 -15.44 -7.93 -24.62
N TYR A 68 -16.19 -7.57 -23.57
CA TYR A 68 -17.62 -7.24 -23.68
C TYR A 68 -17.89 -5.77 -23.99
N VAL A 69 -17.04 -4.83 -23.54
CA VAL A 69 -17.26 -3.39 -23.72
C VAL A 69 -16.50 -2.85 -24.93
N VAL A 70 -15.21 -3.19 -25.04
CA VAL A 70 -14.35 -2.70 -26.13
C VAL A 70 -14.47 -3.58 -27.38
N GLY A 71 -14.87 -4.85 -27.23
CA GLY A 71 -15.02 -5.79 -28.34
C GLY A 71 -13.71 -6.38 -28.86
N ILE A 72 -12.62 -6.30 -28.09
CA ILE A 72 -11.31 -6.85 -28.48
C ILE A 72 -11.35 -8.37 -28.34
N ARG A 73 -11.25 -9.07 -29.46
CA ARG A 73 -11.24 -10.55 -29.52
C ARG A 73 -9.85 -11.16 -29.72
N SER A 74 -8.86 -10.34 -30.07
CA SER A 74 -7.49 -10.82 -30.25
C SER A 74 -6.85 -11.14 -28.90
N ALA A 75 -6.52 -12.41 -28.68
CA ALA A 75 -5.90 -12.87 -27.44
C ALA A 75 -4.56 -12.16 -27.16
N ALA A 76 -3.76 -11.91 -28.21
CA ALA A 76 -2.49 -11.22 -28.08
C ALA A 76 -2.68 -9.78 -27.57
N VAL A 77 -3.61 -9.03 -28.16
CA VAL A 77 -3.89 -7.64 -27.75
C VAL A 77 -4.42 -7.60 -26.32
N THR A 78 -5.37 -8.49 -25.99
CA THR A 78 -5.93 -8.56 -24.64
C THR A 78 -4.86 -8.87 -23.60
N LEU A 79 -3.99 -9.85 -23.85
CA LEU A 79 -2.87 -10.17 -22.95
C LEU A 79 -1.90 -9.00 -22.81
N SER A 80 -1.53 -8.32 -23.90
CA SER A 80 -0.66 -7.14 -23.85
C SER A 80 -1.24 -6.03 -22.97
N ILE A 81 -2.56 -5.78 -23.09
CA ILE A 81 -3.24 -4.78 -22.26
C ILE A 81 -3.30 -5.24 -20.80
N MET A 82 -3.59 -6.50 -20.52
CA MET A 82 -3.60 -7.02 -19.15
C MET A 82 -2.23 -6.86 -18.46
N VAL A 83 -1.14 -7.14 -19.18
CA VAL A 83 0.22 -6.94 -18.67
C VAL A 83 0.48 -5.45 -18.43
N ALA A 84 0.10 -4.57 -19.36
CA ALA A 84 0.24 -3.13 -19.19
C ALA A 84 -0.55 -2.62 -17.96
N VAL A 85 -1.79 -3.08 -17.78
CA VAL A 85 -2.62 -2.77 -16.62
C VAL A 85 -1.94 -3.25 -15.33
N ALA A 86 -1.43 -4.48 -15.30
CA ALA A 86 -0.73 -5.02 -14.13
C ALA A 86 0.48 -4.17 -13.74
N LEU A 87 1.31 -3.77 -14.71
CA LEU A 87 2.49 -2.95 -14.45
C LEU A 87 2.12 -1.54 -13.98
N ILE A 88 1.23 -0.85 -14.68
CA ILE A 88 0.82 0.52 -14.35
C ILE A 88 0.11 0.54 -13.00
N PHE A 89 -0.87 -0.34 -12.81
CA PHE A 89 -1.63 -0.44 -11.57
C PHE A 89 -0.74 -0.87 -10.41
N GLY A 90 0.11 -1.88 -10.58
CA GLY A 90 1.00 -2.36 -9.51
C GLY A 90 1.98 -1.29 -9.03
N VAL A 91 2.61 -0.57 -9.96
CA VAL A 91 3.48 0.57 -9.62
C VAL A 91 2.66 1.66 -8.94
N TRP A 92 1.51 2.02 -9.47
CA TRP A 92 0.66 3.04 -8.85
C TRP A 92 0.16 2.64 -7.44
N PHE A 93 -0.18 1.36 -7.25
CA PHE A 93 -0.85 0.88 -6.06
C PHE A 93 0.09 0.56 -4.89
N VAL A 94 1.40 0.49 -5.10
CA VAL A 94 2.38 0.11 -4.07
C VAL A 94 2.27 0.95 -2.78
N ARG A 95 2.03 2.27 -2.91
CA ARG A 95 1.85 3.17 -1.76
C ARG A 95 0.57 2.86 -1.00
N TYR A 96 -0.53 2.66 -1.72
CA TYR A 96 -1.83 2.35 -1.13
C TYR A 96 -1.80 0.99 -0.44
N SER A 97 -1.07 0.03 -1.00
CA SER A 97 -0.87 -1.27 -0.36
C SER A 97 -0.19 -1.15 1.01
N LYS A 98 0.87 -0.33 1.14
CA LYS A 98 1.53 -0.06 2.44
C LYS A 98 0.58 0.60 3.43
N VAL A 99 -0.27 1.51 2.97
CA VAL A 99 -1.28 2.19 3.80
C VAL A 99 -2.36 1.22 4.25
N LEU A 100 -2.81 0.33 3.35
CA LEU A 100 -3.82 -0.68 3.65
C LEU A 100 -3.29 -1.68 4.69
N TRP A 101 -2.04 -2.13 4.53
CA TRP A 101 -1.36 -2.96 5.52
C TRP A 101 -1.27 -2.26 6.87
N LEU A 102 -0.79 -1.02 6.90
CA LEU A 102 -0.69 -0.24 8.14
C LEU A 102 -2.06 -0.04 8.81
N ALA A 103 -3.11 0.18 8.02
CA ALA A 103 -4.46 0.31 8.54
C ALA A 103 -4.94 -0.99 9.18
N LEU A 104 -4.74 -2.11 8.49
CA LEU A 104 -5.12 -3.45 8.96
C LEU A 104 -4.36 -3.82 10.23
N ASP A 105 -3.03 -3.67 10.22
CA ASP A 105 -2.21 -3.98 11.39
C ASP A 105 -2.61 -3.12 12.58
N LEU A 106 -2.78 -1.80 12.42
CA LEU A 106 -3.19 -0.95 13.54
C LEU A 106 -4.60 -1.24 14.07
N THR A 107 -5.49 -1.82 13.25
CA THR A 107 -6.80 -2.28 13.72
C THR A 107 -6.73 -3.58 14.52
N LEU A 108 -5.79 -4.46 14.19
CA LEU A 108 -5.59 -5.74 14.89
C LEU A 108 -4.70 -5.56 16.13
N ASN A 109 -3.66 -4.75 15.98
CA ASN A 109 -2.61 -4.45 16.94
C ASN A 109 -2.61 -2.93 17.21
N PRO A 110 -3.42 -2.46 18.17
CA PRO A 110 -3.48 -1.04 18.49
C PRO A 110 -2.12 -0.51 18.96
N PRO A 111 -1.83 0.79 18.73
CA PRO A 111 -0.55 1.40 19.09
C PRO A 111 -0.33 1.36 20.61
N GLN A 112 0.87 0.96 21.01
CA GLN A 112 1.29 0.87 22.41
C GLN A 112 2.25 2.02 22.75
N ALA A 113 2.40 2.34 24.04
CA ALA A 113 3.29 3.41 24.50
C ALA A 113 4.75 3.20 24.05
N GLU A 114 5.16 1.94 24.00
CA GLU A 114 6.46 1.48 23.50
C GLU A 114 6.76 1.86 22.04
N ASP A 115 5.74 2.00 21.20
CA ASP A 115 5.92 2.36 19.78
C ASP A 115 6.34 3.84 19.61
N PHE A 116 6.26 4.63 20.68
CA PHE A 116 6.72 6.02 20.72
C PHE A 116 8.15 6.16 21.23
N GLU A 117 8.70 5.11 21.86
CA GLU A 117 10.05 5.13 22.36
C GLU A 117 11.07 5.28 21.20
N PRO A 118 12.23 5.91 21.46
CA PRO A 118 13.33 5.97 20.50
C PRO A 118 13.96 4.58 20.30
N ARG A 119 13.26 3.68 19.61
CA ARG A 119 13.83 2.44 19.06
C ARG A 119 14.62 2.78 17.79
N GLY A 120 15.91 2.43 17.79
CA GLY A 120 16.73 2.35 16.58
C GLY A 120 16.39 1.09 15.80
N ARG A 121 16.63 1.10 14.49
CA ARG A 121 16.56 -0.12 13.66
C ARG A 121 17.60 -1.08 14.23
N ARG A 122 17.17 -2.13 14.96
CA ARG A 122 18.05 -3.24 15.28
C ARG A 122 18.28 -3.98 13.97
N GLU A 123 19.43 -3.73 13.37
CA GLU A 123 19.94 -4.42 12.19
C GLU A 123 20.32 -5.86 12.50
#